data_AF-A0A970MRE8-F1
#
_entry.id   AF-A0A970MRE8-F1
#
_cell.length_a   1.000
_cell.length_b   1.000
_cell.length_c   1.000
_cell.angle_alpha   90.00
_cell.angle_beta   90.00
_cell.angle_gamma   90.00
#
_symmetry.space_group_name_H-M   'P 1'
#
loop_
_entity.id
_entity.type
_entity.pdbx_description
1 polymer ?
#
loop_
_entity_poly.entity_id
_entity_poly.type
_entity_poly.pdbx_seq_one_letter_code
_entity_poly.pdbx_strand_id
1 'polypeptide(L)' 'MGLFYALILSFILWVVVRNHSFFRLDGIRNEAMRKVFLLKLFAAFCFYAVYTYYYTDRSTSDIYKYFDDATIMYNAL' A
#
# COMPACT_ATOMS: atom_id res chain seq x y z
N MET A 1 8.71 6.46 13.07
CA MET A 1 7.45 5.85 13.55
C MET A 1 6.64 5.21 12.42
N GLY A 2 6.34 5.90 11.31
CA GLY A 2 5.53 5.34 10.21
C GLY A 2 6.03 4.03 9.59
N LEU A 3 7.33 3.92 9.28
CA LEU A 3 7.94 2.71 8.70
C LEU A 3 7.74 1.47 9.59
N PHE A 4 7.88 1.63 10.91
CA PHE A 4 7.72 0.54 11.87
C PHE A 4 6.29 -0.02 11.84
N TYR A 5 5.27 0.86 11.84
CA TYR A 5 3.88 0.45 11.71
C TYR A 5 3.61 -0.25 10.37
N ALA A 6 4.20 0.23 9.28
CA ALA A 6 4.05 -0.39 7.96
C ALA A 6 4.63 -1.82 7.94
N LEU A 7 5.77 -2.06 8.60
CA LEU A 7 6.36 -3.40 8.71
C LEU A 7 5.50 -4.34 9.55
N ILE A 8 4.97 -3.88 10.68
CA ILE A 8 4.05 -4.66 11.53
C ILE A 8 2.80 -5.05 10.74
N LEU A 9 2.15 -4.10 10.08
CA LEU A 9 0.95 -4.36 9.29
C LEU A 9 1.23 -5.33 8.13
N SER A 10 2.36 -5.16 7.44
CA SER A 10 2.78 -6.07 6.37
C SER A 10 2.97 -7.50 6.87
N PHE A 11 3.54 -7.66 8.07
CA PHE A 11 3.71 -8.96 8.71
C PHE A 11 2.39 -9.61 9.10
N ILE A 12 1.48 -8.84 9.72
CA ILE A 12 0.14 -9.33 10.08
C ILE A 12 -0.62 -9.78 8.82
N LEU A 13 -0.62 -8.96 7.77
CA LEU A 13 -1.27 -9.30 6.50
C LEU A 13 -0.64 -10.54 5.84
N TRP A 14 0.67 -10.70 5.92
CA TRP A 14 1.35 -11.90 5.43
C TRP A 14 0.88 -13.17 6.15
N VAL A 15 0.74 -13.12 7.49
CA VAL A 15 0.22 -14.23 8.29
C VAL A 15 -1.22 -14.56 7.88
N VAL A 16 -2.07 -13.54 7.70
CA VAL A 16 -3.46 -13.70 7.29
C VAL A 16 -3.54 -14.34 5.90
N VAL A 17 -2.79 -13.85 4.91
CA VAL A 17 -2.77 -14.40 3.54
C VAL A 17 -2.30 -15.85 3.51
N ARG A 18 -1.36 -16.23 4.39
CA ARG A 18 -0.86 -17.59 4.47
C ARG A 18 -1.87 -18.57 5.08
N ASN A 19 -2.57 -18.15 6.13
CA ASN A 19 -3.31 -19.09 6.98
C ASN A 19 -4.84 -19.06 6.76
N HIS A 20 -5.38 -17.93 6.31
CA HIS A 20 -6.82 -17.73 6.23
C HIS A 20 -7.44 -18.41 5.00
N SER A 21 -8.58 -19.07 5.19
CA SER A 21 -9.29 -19.83 4.15
C SER A 21 -9.77 -18.96 2.99
N PHE A 22 -10.07 -17.68 3.24
CA PHE A 22 -10.48 -16.71 2.21
C PHE A 22 -9.48 -16.59 1.03
N PHE A 23 -8.19 -16.83 1.27
CA PHE A 23 -7.16 -16.74 0.23
C PHE A 23 -6.94 -18.07 -0.52
N ARG A 24 -7.68 -19.12 -0.16
CA ARG A 24 -7.72 -20.40 -0.87
C ARG A 24 -8.87 -20.34 -1.86
N LEU A 25 -8.60 -19.75 -3.02
CA LEU A 25 -9.57 -19.65 -4.11
C LEU A 25 -9.55 -20.92 -4.95
N ASP A 26 -10.72 -21.51 -5.18
CA ASP A 26 -10.85 -22.70 -6.04
C ASP A 26 -10.35 -22.38 -7.46
N GLY A 27 -9.46 -23.23 -7.97
CA GLY A 27 -8.81 -23.05 -9.27
C GLY A 27 -7.55 -22.17 -9.26
N ILE A 28 -7.20 -21.50 -8.15
CA ILE A 28 -5.96 -20.71 -8.02
C ILE A 28 -5.01 -21.40 -7.03
N ARG A 29 -3.77 -21.59 -7.45
CA ARG A 29 -2.75 -22.20 -6.60
C ARG A 29 -2.39 -21.28 -5.42
N ASN A 30 -2.34 -21.81 -4.20
CA ASN A 30 -2.00 -21.03 -2.99
C ASN A 30 -0.63 -20.32 -3.08
N GLU A 31 0.34 -20.85 -3.83
CA GLU A 31 1.62 -20.18 -4.12
C GLU A 31 1.42 -18.91 -4.95
N ALA A 32 0.48 -18.88 -5.89
CA ALA A 32 0.22 -17.73 -6.73
C ALA A 32 -0.28 -16.55 -5.87
N MET A 33 -1.19 -16.80 -4.94
CA MET A 33 -1.69 -15.78 -4.03
C MET A 33 -0.60 -15.19 -3.13
N ARG A 34 0.30 -16.04 -2.63
CA ARG A 34 1.47 -15.58 -1.86
C ARG A 34 2.42 -14.74 -2.71
N LYS A 35 2.69 -15.14 -3.94
CA LYS A 35 3.56 -14.39 -4.87
C LYS A 35 2.96 -13.04 -5.25
N VAL A 36 1.66 -12.99 -5.56
CA VAL A 36 0.95 -11.73 -5.87
C VAL A 36 0.96 -10.79 -4.67
N PHE A 37 0.77 -11.31 -3.45
CA PHE A 37 0.87 -10.50 -2.25
C PHE A 37 2.28 -9.94 -2.03
N LEU A 38 3.33 -10.75 -2.23
CA LEU A 38 4.72 -10.28 -2.16
C LEU A 38 5.03 -9.22 -3.22
N LEU A 39 4.54 -9.40 -4.46
CA LEU A 39 4.67 -8.41 -5.52
C LEU A 39 3.97 -7.09 -5.14
N LYS A 40 2.77 -7.18 -4.54
CA LYS A 40 2.05 -6.01 -4.03
C LYS A 40 2.83 -5.28 -2.93
N LEU A 41 3.41 -6.02 -1.97
CA LEU A 41 4.25 -5.42 -0.93
C LEU A 41 5.48 -4.74 -1.53
N PHE A 42 6.17 -5.40 -2.45
CA PHE A 42 7.32 -4.81 -3.14
C PHE A 42 6.95 -3.51 -3.84
N ALA A 43 5.86 -3.51 -4.62
CA ALA A 43 5.36 -2.31 -5.27
C ALA A 43 5.04 -1.19 -4.25
N ALA A 44 4.42 -1.53 -3.11
CA ALA A 44 4.13 -0.56 -2.06
C ALA A 44 5.42 0.07 -1.48
N PHE A 45 6.47 -0.72 -1.25
CA PHE A 45 7.77 -0.20 -0.81
C PHE A 45 8.45 0.66 -1.88
N CYS A 46 8.35 0.30 -3.17
CA CYS A 46 8.85 1.13 -4.26
C CYS A 46 8.13 2.49 -4.28
N PHE A 47 6.80 2.50 -4.17
CA PHE A 47 6.04 3.74 -4.06
C PHE A 47 6.46 4.55 -2.84
N TYR A 48 6.59 3.92 -1.68
CA TYR A 48 7.09 4.59 -0.48
C TYR A 48 8.45 5.25 -0.72
N ALA A 49 9.38 4.55 -1.36
CA ALA A 49 10.71 5.09 -1.66
C ALA A 49 10.64 6.28 -2.65
N VAL A 50 9.87 6.16 -3.73
CA VAL A 50 9.68 7.25 -4.69
C VAL A 50 9.10 8.49 -3.99
N TYR A 51 8.04 8.33 -3.20
CA TYR A 51 7.43 9.46 -2.50
C TYR A 51 8.27 10.02 -1.35
N THR A 52 9.17 9.23 -0.78
CA THR A 52 10.05 9.68 0.30
C THR A 52 11.28 10.40 -0.24
N TYR A 53 11.88 9.88 -1.31
CA TYR A 53 13.20 10.33 -1.77
C TYR A 53 13.17 11.14 -3.07
N TYR A 54 12.19 10.91 -3.95
CA TYR A 54 12.07 11.63 -5.21
C TYR A 54 11.14 12.84 -5.08
N TYR A 55 9.95 12.64 -4.50
CA TYR A 55 8.97 13.70 -4.27
C TYR A 55 9.14 14.38 -2.90
N THR A 56 10.30 14.99 -2.67
CA THR A 56 10.59 15.68 -1.40
C THR A 56 9.85 17.02 -1.26
N ASP A 57 9.55 17.68 -2.39
CA ASP A 57 8.74 18.89 -2.40
C ASP A 57 7.25 18.56 -2.56
N ARG A 58 6.47 18.99 -1.55
CA ARG A 58 5.01 18.84 -1.50
C ARG A 58 4.32 19.38 -2.76
N SER A 59 4.81 20.50 -3.31
CA SER A 59 4.20 21.16 -4.46
C SER A 59 4.29 20.32 -5.76
N THR A 60 5.28 19.43 -5.83
CA THR A 60 5.53 18.57 -6.99
C THR A 60 4.88 17.18 -6.86
N SER A 61 4.46 16.81 -5.66
CA SER A 61 3.88 15.50 -5.36
C SER A 61 2.38 15.48 -5.62
N ASP A 62 1.96 14.57 -6.51
CA ASP A 62 0.57 14.46 -6.92
C ASP A 62 -0.36 14.05 -5.77
N ILE A 63 0.13 13.26 -4.79
CA ILE A 63 -0.66 12.86 -3.62
C ILE A 63 -1.18 14.07 -2.85
N TYR A 64 -0.37 15.11 -2.69
CA TYR A 64 -0.80 16.31 -1.97
C TYR A 64 -1.74 17.17 -2.81
N LYS A 65 -1.52 17.29 -4.12
CA LYS A 65 -2.45 18.00 -5.02
C LYS A 65 -3.85 17.42 -4.95
N TYR A 66 -3.98 16.10 -5.10
CA TYR A 66 -5.28 15.42 -5.01
C TYR A 66 -5.97 15.62 -3.65
N PHE A 67 -5.22 15.58 -2.55
CA PHE A 67 -5.77 15.79 -1.21
C PHE A 67 -6.22 17.24 -0.98
N ASP A 68 -5.40 18.20 -1.42
CA ASP A 68 -5.68 19.62 -1.25
C ASP A 68 -6.90 20.02 -2.11
N ASP A 69 -7.00 19.53 -3.34
CA ASP A 69 -8.16 19.74 -4.22
C ASP A 69 -9.44 19.15 -3.60
N ALA A 70 -9.37 17.94 -3.05
CA ALA A 70 -10.51 17.33 -2.36
C ALA A 70 -10.93 18.13 -1.12
N THR A 71 -9.98 18.72 -0.41
CA THR A 71 -10.25 19.57 0.77
C THR A 71 -10.97 20.86 0.36
N ILE A 72 -10.57 21.49 -0.75
CA ILE A 72 -11.26 22.67 -1.30
C ILE A 72 -12.71 22.32 -1.65
N MET A 73 -12.93 21.19 -2.34
CA MET A 73 -14.28 20.73 -2.68
C MET A 73 -15.12 20.45 -1.44
N TYR A 74 -14.55 19.81 -0.42
CA TYR A 74 -15.25 19.51 0.84
C TYR A 74 -15.68 20.79 1.57
N ASN A 75 -14.82 21.80 1.63
CA ASN A 75 -15.12 23.07 2.31
C ASN A 75 -16.07 23.99 1.52
N ALA A 76 -16.29 23.70 0.23
CA ALA A 76 -17.21 24.46 -0.62
C ALA A 76 -18.68 23.99 -0.50
N LEU A 77 -18.93 22.90 0.25
CA LEU A 77 -20.26 22.35 0.55
C LEU A 77 -20.75 22.81 1.93
#